data_AF-A0A1Z1M7W1-F1
#
_entry.id   AF-A0A1Z1M7W1-F1
#
_cell.length_a   1.000
_cell.length_b   1.000
_cell.length_c   1.000
_cell.angle_alpha   90.00
_cell.angle_beta   90.00
_cell.angle_gamma   90.00
#
_symmetry.space_group_name_H-M   'P 1'
#
loop_
_entity.id
_entity.type
_entity.pdbx_description
1 polymer ?
#
loop_
_entity_poly.entity_id
_entity_poly.type
_entity_poly.pdbx_seq_one_letter_code
_entity_poly.pdbx_strand_id
1 'polypeptide(L)'
;MKKKTNFKKKIDLLLISIEAISIYKIQNLLTSQVNINYKDKNNLLFVTNLIKINQNIRNYYNNSSCNFIQCIYQIYIIYNFIQINVLNELILQILQKYKKCVKSLEVQQYLNKFTYIYFVKYEYYYTYKSLNCLYKININELAILNLYIIKKLQSRQGILILIKYLYL
;
A
#
# COMPACT_ATOMS: atom_id res chain seq x y z
N MET A 1 -8.05 -3.49 -23.88
CA MET A 1 -8.50 -3.76 -22.50
C MET A 1 -7.39 -4.22 -21.53
N LYS A 2 -6.44 -5.08 -21.95
CA LYS A 2 -5.35 -5.61 -21.07
C LYS A 2 -4.45 -4.56 -20.38
N LYS A 3 -4.17 -3.40 -21.01
CA LYS A 3 -3.34 -2.33 -20.40
C LYS A 3 -4.07 -1.56 -19.28
N LYS A 4 -5.37 -1.25 -19.45
CA LYS A 4 -6.20 -0.58 -18.42
C LYS A 4 -6.32 -1.45 -17.16
N THR A 5 -6.45 -2.76 -17.31
CA THR A 5 -6.48 -3.70 -16.18
C THR A 5 -5.14 -3.78 -15.45
N ASN A 6 -4.00 -3.53 -16.11
CA ASN A 6 -2.69 -3.53 -15.47
C ASN A 6 -2.45 -2.26 -14.64
N PHE A 7 -2.81 -1.10 -15.18
CA PHE A 7 -2.70 0.19 -14.47
C PHE A 7 -3.51 0.20 -13.17
N LYS A 8 -4.78 -0.24 -13.24
CA LYS A 8 -5.66 -0.39 -12.06
C LYS A 8 -5.02 -1.26 -10.98
N LYS A 9 -4.56 -2.46 -11.38
CA LYS A 9 -3.92 -3.40 -10.45
C LYS A 9 -2.71 -2.79 -9.75
N LYS A 10 -1.84 -2.09 -10.47
CA LYS A 10 -0.65 -1.45 -9.89
C LYS A 10 -1.01 -0.38 -8.86
N ILE A 11 -2.02 0.43 -9.13
CA ILE A 11 -2.56 1.40 -8.17
C ILE A 11 -3.11 0.66 -6.95
N ASP A 12 -3.96 -0.35 -7.16
CA ASP A 12 -4.57 -1.12 -6.07
C ASP A 12 -3.50 -1.74 -5.16
N LEU A 13 -2.43 -2.31 -5.73
CA LEU A 13 -1.33 -2.90 -4.98
C LEU A 13 -0.55 -1.87 -4.14
N LEU A 14 -0.29 -0.68 -4.69
CA LEU A 14 0.32 0.42 -3.92
C LEU A 14 -0.58 0.82 -2.75
N LEU A 15 -1.86 0.99 -3.03
CA LEU A 15 -2.88 1.34 -2.05
C LEU A 15 -3.04 0.25 -0.97
N ILE A 16 -2.97 -1.04 -1.32
CA ILE A 16 -3.01 -2.16 -0.36
C ILE A 16 -1.79 -2.09 0.56
N SER A 17 -0.61 -1.84 -0.01
CA SER A 17 0.65 -1.76 0.74
C SER A 17 0.63 -0.63 1.75
N ILE A 18 0.15 0.54 1.31
CA ILE A 18 -0.07 1.73 2.13
C ILE A 18 -1.05 1.44 3.27
N GLU A 19 -2.15 0.76 2.99
CA GLU A 19 -3.16 0.45 3.99
C GLU A 19 -2.65 -0.58 5.01
N ALA A 20 -1.96 -1.62 4.54
CA ALA A 20 -1.37 -2.65 5.37
C ALA A 20 -0.36 -2.07 6.36
N ILE A 21 0.54 -1.20 5.89
CA ILE A 21 1.53 -0.58 6.77
C ILE A 21 0.91 0.47 7.70
N SER A 22 -0.13 1.17 7.24
CA SER A 22 -0.92 2.09 8.09
C SER A 22 -1.56 1.35 9.25
N ILE A 23 -2.25 0.23 8.98
CA ILE A 23 -2.88 -0.60 10.01
C ILE A 23 -1.83 -1.18 10.96
N TYR A 24 -0.70 -1.64 10.41
CA TYR A 24 0.43 -2.11 11.22
C TYR A 24 0.93 -1.04 12.19
N LYS A 25 1.09 0.21 11.73
CA LYS A 25 1.50 1.34 12.59
C LYS A 25 0.49 1.60 13.70
N ILE A 26 -0.80 1.64 13.37
CA ILE A 26 -1.87 1.83 14.35
C ILE A 26 -1.80 0.74 15.41
N GLN A 27 -1.68 -0.53 15.00
CA GLN A 27 -1.62 -1.65 15.91
C GLN A 27 -0.42 -1.54 16.86
N ASN A 28 0.77 -1.23 16.33
CA ASN A 28 1.96 -1.04 17.15
C ASN A 28 1.78 0.07 18.20
N LEU A 29 1.16 1.20 17.81
CA LEU A 29 0.88 2.32 18.73
C LEU A 29 -0.09 1.93 19.85
N LEU A 30 -1.10 1.11 19.52
CA LEU A 30 -2.09 0.65 20.49
C LEU A 30 -1.52 -0.42 21.45
N THR A 31 -0.65 -1.30 20.95
CA THR A 31 -0.04 -2.36 21.76
C THR A 31 1.05 -1.88 22.71
N SER A 32 1.67 -0.73 22.43
CA SER A 32 2.85 -0.28 23.19
C SER A 32 2.59 0.13 24.65
N GLN A 33 1.35 0.15 25.16
CA GLN A 33 0.99 0.46 26.58
C GLN A 33 1.60 1.72 27.21
N VAL A 34 2.33 2.54 26.45
CA VAL A 34 2.90 3.82 26.89
C VAL A 34 1.86 4.91 26.66
N ASN A 35 1.76 5.83 27.62
CA ASN A 35 0.95 7.06 27.50
C ASN A 35 1.11 7.66 26.10
N ILE A 36 0.04 7.61 25.31
CA ILE A 36 0.04 8.10 23.92
C ILE A 36 0.28 9.61 23.99
N ASN A 37 1.50 10.02 23.66
CA ASN A 37 1.88 11.42 23.63
C ASN A 37 1.11 12.15 22.51
N TYR A 38 1.04 13.48 22.58
CA TYR A 38 0.32 14.29 21.59
C TYR A 38 0.78 14.03 20.14
N LYS A 39 2.08 13.78 19.95
CA LYS A 39 2.67 13.39 18.65
C LYS A 39 2.07 12.08 18.11
N ASP A 40 1.84 11.10 18.98
CA ASP A 40 1.28 9.80 18.59
C ASP A 40 -0.21 9.89 18.28
N LYS A 41 -0.97 10.77 18.96
CA LYS A 41 -2.37 11.08 18.61
C LYS A 41 -2.47 11.72 17.22
N ASN A 42 -1.61 12.68 16.91
CA ASN A 42 -1.58 13.31 15.59
C ASN A 42 -1.20 12.32 14.50
N ASN A 43 -0.22 11.45 14.75
CA ASN A 43 0.13 10.37 13.84
C ASN A 43 -1.04 9.39 13.65
N LEU A 44 -1.77 9.03 14.70
CA LEU A 44 -2.93 8.15 14.62
C LEU A 44 -4.06 8.78 13.79
N LEU A 45 -4.41 10.03 14.06
CA LEU A 45 -5.40 10.79 13.28
C LEU A 45 -4.99 10.87 11.80
N PHE A 46 -3.71 11.13 11.56
CA PHE A 46 -3.18 11.18 10.22
C PHE A 46 -3.28 9.83 9.50
N VAL A 47 -2.81 8.74 10.13
CA VAL A 47 -2.86 7.39 9.54
C VAL A 47 -4.29 6.88 9.34
N THR A 48 -5.22 7.25 10.22
CA THR A 48 -6.65 6.92 10.02
C THR A 48 -7.26 7.71 8.87
N ASN A 49 -6.92 8.99 8.71
CA ASN A 49 -7.31 9.78 7.53
C ASN A 49 -6.72 9.21 6.24
N LEU A 50 -5.48 8.71 6.28
CA LEU A 50 -4.85 8.01 5.16
C LEU A 50 -5.67 6.80 4.71
N ILE A 51 -6.14 5.97 5.65
CA ILE A 51 -6.98 4.80 5.33
C ILE A 51 -8.30 5.25 4.69
N LYS A 52 -8.96 6.30 5.21
CA LYS A 52 -10.21 6.84 4.64
C LYS A 52 -10.02 7.37 3.22
N ILE A 53 -8.97 8.16 2.99
CA ILE A 53 -8.64 8.70 1.67
C ILE A 53 -8.40 7.55 0.68
N ASN A 54 -7.66 6.52 1.12
CA ASN A 54 -7.39 5.35 0.31
C ASN A 54 -8.68 4.62 -0.11
N GLN A 55 -9.62 4.45 0.82
CA GLN A 55 -10.95 3.89 0.52
C GLN A 55 -11.73 4.75 -0.48
N ASN A 56 -11.69 6.09 -0.33
CA ASN A 56 -12.36 7.01 -1.24
C ASN A 56 -11.79 6.95 -2.65
N ILE A 57 -10.45 6.93 -2.79
CA ILE A 57 -9.77 6.79 -4.08
C ILE A 57 -10.22 5.51 -4.79
N ARG A 58 -10.31 4.40 -4.06
CA ARG A 58 -10.76 3.12 -4.62
C ARG A 58 -12.24 3.13 -5.04
N ASN A 59 -13.12 3.67 -4.21
CA ASN A 59 -14.55 3.76 -4.54
C ASN A 59 -14.78 4.59 -5.80
N TYR A 60 -14.07 5.71 -5.91
CA TYR A 60 -14.06 6.54 -7.11
C TYR A 60 -13.56 5.78 -8.34
N TYR A 61 -12.49 4.99 -8.19
CA TYR A 61 -11.90 4.20 -9.26
C TYR A 61 -12.82 3.07 -9.76
N ASN A 62 -13.65 2.50 -8.88
CA ASN A 62 -14.57 1.43 -9.25
C ASN A 62 -15.80 1.92 -10.03
N ASN A 63 -16.22 3.18 -9.81
CA ASN A 63 -17.49 3.70 -10.31
C ASN A 63 -17.37 4.62 -11.54
N SER A 64 -16.15 4.95 -12.00
CA SER A 64 -15.95 5.94 -13.09
C SER A 64 -15.31 5.36 -14.35
N SER A 65 -15.81 5.77 -15.52
CA SER A 65 -15.12 5.65 -16.79
C SER A 65 -13.91 6.59 -16.79
N CYS A 66 -12.77 6.08 -16.31
CA CYS A 66 -11.58 6.90 -16.05
C CYS A 66 -11.11 7.65 -17.31
N ASN A 67 -11.25 8.98 -17.30
CA ASN A 67 -10.71 9.86 -18.33
C ASN A 67 -9.29 10.33 -17.94
N PHE A 68 -8.54 10.87 -18.91
CA PHE A 68 -7.11 11.19 -18.72
C PHE A 68 -6.85 12.18 -17.56
N ILE A 69 -7.71 13.18 -17.39
CA ILE A 69 -7.62 14.18 -16.33
C ILE A 69 -7.75 13.52 -14.95
N GLN A 70 -8.71 12.59 -14.81
CA GLN A 70 -8.91 11.84 -13.57
C GLN A 70 -7.70 10.96 -13.24
N CYS A 71 -7.06 10.33 -14.24
CA CYS A 71 -5.82 9.58 -14.03
C CYS A 71 -4.70 10.48 -13.47
N ILE A 72 -4.51 11.67 -14.04
CA ILE A 72 -3.48 12.62 -13.56
C ILE A 72 -3.77 13.03 -12.11
N TYR A 73 -5.03 13.37 -11.81
CA TYR A 73 -5.44 13.77 -10.47
C TYR A 73 -5.21 12.66 -9.44
N GLN A 74 -5.48 11.41 -9.80
CA GLN A 74 -5.22 10.25 -8.94
C GLN A 74 -3.72 10.02 -8.71
N ILE A 75 -2.90 10.09 -9.76
CA ILE A 75 -1.44 9.98 -9.65
C ILE A 75 -0.91 11.06 -8.70
N TYR A 76 -1.41 12.28 -8.84
CA TYR A 76 -1.05 13.41 -7.97
C TYR A 76 -1.42 13.16 -6.51
N ILE A 77 -2.65 12.70 -6.23
CA ILE A 77 -3.07 12.36 -4.86
C ILE A 77 -2.19 11.24 -4.28
N ILE A 78 -1.97 10.16 -5.02
CA ILE A 78 -1.13 9.03 -4.60
C ILE A 78 0.30 9.49 -4.32
N TYR A 79 0.85 10.33 -5.20
CA TYR A 79 2.20 10.87 -5.01
C TYR A 79 2.29 11.70 -3.73
N ASN A 80 1.39 12.67 -3.56
CA ASN A 80 1.36 13.51 -2.35
C ASN A 80 1.20 12.66 -1.10
N PHE A 81 0.37 11.63 -1.16
CA PHE A 81 0.17 10.68 -0.09
C PHE A 81 1.50 9.97 0.28
N ILE A 82 2.23 9.46 -0.71
CA ILE A 82 3.49 8.73 -0.50
C ILE A 82 4.59 9.65 0.05
N GLN A 83 4.57 10.93 -0.34
CA GLN A 83 5.52 11.93 0.17
C GLN A 83 5.33 12.23 1.66
N ILE A 84 4.23 11.81 2.26
CA ILE A 84 4.02 12.06 3.68
C ILE A 84 4.87 11.06 4.49
N ASN A 85 5.91 11.59 5.11
CA ASN A 85 7.00 10.84 5.74
C ASN A 85 6.61 9.95 6.92
N VAL A 86 5.36 9.99 7.40
CA VAL A 86 4.91 9.29 8.63
C VAL A 86 5.15 7.78 8.58
N LEU A 87 5.14 7.18 7.38
CA LEU A 87 5.35 5.74 7.18
C LEU A 87 6.78 5.37 6.78
N ASN A 88 7.63 6.34 6.44
CA ASN A 88 8.93 6.11 5.82
C ASN A 88 9.87 5.27 6.70
N GLU A 89 9.98 5.61 7.99
CA GLU A 89 10.83 4.87 8.93
C GLU A 89 10.38 3.41 9.07
N LEU A 90 9.07 3.16 9.13
CA LEU A 90 8.51 1.81 9.21
C LEU A 90 8.78 1.01 7.93
N ILE A 91 8.63 1.64 6.77
CA ILE A 91 8.95 1.02 5.47
C ILE A 91 10.41 0.58 5.47
N LEU A 92 11.32 1.48 5.85
CA LEU A 92 12.75 1.18 5.93
C LEU A 92 13.05 0.04 6.91
N GLN A 93 12.44 0.07 8.10
CA GLN A 93 12.60 -0.99 9.10
C GLN A 93 12.14 -2.35 8.58
N ILE A 94 10.96 -2.43 7.95
CA ILE A 94 10.43 -3.69 7.39
C ILE A 94 11.35 -4.19 6.26
N LEU A 95 11.79 -3.32 5.35
CA LEU A 95 12.68 -3.70 4.25
C LEU A 95 14.04 -4.21 4.75
N GLN A 96 14.62 -3.53 5.76
CA GLN A 96 15.88 -3.96 6.38
C GLN A 96 15.74 -5.29 7.11
N LYS A 97 14.63 -5.48 7.84
CA LYS A 97 14.33 -6.75 8.53
C LYS A 97 14.08 -7.87 7.55
N TYR A 98 13.35 -7.63 6.46
CA TYR A 98 13.12 -8.63 5.42
C TYR A 98 14.44 -9.12 4.79
N LYS A 99 15.38 -8.19 4.50
CA LYS A 99 16.70 -8.53 3.98
C LYS A 99 17.52 -9.42 4.94
N LYS A 100 17.39 -9.21 6.25
CA LYS A 100 18.14 -9.96 7.28
C LYS A 100 17.45 -11.27 7.68
N CYS A 101 16.15 -11.21 7.96
CA CYS A 101 15.34 -12.31 8.44
C CYS A 101 13.87 -12.13 8.03
N VAL A 102 13.47 -12.86 6.99
CA VAL A 102 12.09 -12.88 6.48
C VAL A 102 11.08 -13.35 7.54
N LYS A 103 11.51 -14.18 8.50
CA LYS A 103 10.66 -14.71 9.58
C LYS A 103 10.51 -13.79 10.80
N SER A 104 11.06 -12.57 10.75
CA SER A 104 10.86 -11.61 11.84
C SER A 104 9.39 -11.27 12.03
N LEU A 105 8.99 -11.05 13.29
CA LEU A 105 7.61 -10.82 13.69
C LEU A 105 7.01 -9.59 12.99
N GLU A 106 7.78 -8.53 12.82
CA GLU A 106 7.33 -7.30 12.16
C GLU A 106 7.08 -7.49 10.67
N VAL A 107 7.95 -8.24 10.00
CA VAL A 107 7.78 -8.60 8.59
C VAL A 107 6.53 -9.48 8.44
N GLN A 108 6.37 -10.50 9.29
CA GLN A 108 5.20 -11.37 9.25
C GLN A 108 3.91 -10.61 9.52
N GLN A 109 3.88 -9.70 10.50
CA GLN A 109 2.70 -8.88 10.78
C GLN A 109 2.31 -8.02 9.58
N TYR A 110 3.27 -7.34 8.95
CA TYR A 110 3.02 -6.59 7.73
C TYR A 110 2.49 -7.50 6.60
N LEU A 111 3.17 -8.62 6.32
CA LEU A 111 2.80 -9.55 5.25
C LEU A 111 1.40 -10.15 5.47
N ASN A 112 1.05 -10.48 6.71
CA ASN A 112 -0.27 -11.00 7.07
C ASN A 112 -1.35 -9.94 6.82
N LYS A 113 -1.10 -8.67 7.18
CA LYS A 113 -2.04 -7.58 6.91
C LYS A 113 -2.20 -7.32 5.42
N PHE A 114 -1.09 -7.27 4.67
CA PHE A 114 -1.12 -7.15 3.22
C PHE A 114 -1.96 -8.26 2.60
N THR A 115 -1.68 -9.51 2.96
CA THR A 115 -2.36 -10.70 2.43
C THR A 115 -3.85 -10.71 2.77
N TYR A 116 -4.20 -10.35 4.01
CA TYR A 116 -5.59 -10.21 4.44
C TYR A 116 -6.33 -9.17 3.61
N ILE A 117 -5.75 -7.97 3.47
CA ILE A 117 -6.35 -6.90 2.69
C ILE A 117 -6.48 -7.33 1.22
N TYR A 118 -5.42 -7.91 0.64
CA TYR A 118 -5.38 -8.38 -0.75
C TYR A 118 -6.48 -9.41 -1.06
N PHE A 119 -6.68 -10.41 -0.20
CA PHE A 119 -7.64 -11.49 -0.47
C PHE A 119 -9.04 -11.29 0.10
N VAL A 120 -9.15 -10.80 1.33
CA VAL A 120 -10.40 -10.80 2.09
C VAL A 120 -11.19 -9.53 1.82
N LYS A 121 -10.50 -8.39 1.68
CA LYS A 121 -11.15 -7.10 1.49
C LYS A 121 -11.49 -6.79 0.02
N TYR A 122 -10.92 -7.53 -0.93
CA TYR A 122 -11.13 -7.30 -2.36
C TYR A 122 -11.61 -8.56 -3.10
N GLU A 123 -12.90 -8.58 -3.44
CA GLU A 123 -13.55 -9.67 -4.19
C GLU A 123 -12.87 -9.98 -5.54
N TYR A 124 -12.20 -8.97 -6.13
CA TYR A 124 -11.44 -9.12 -7.38
C TYR A 124 -10.32 -10.17 -7.27
N TYR A 125 -9.68 -10.32 -6.11
CA TYR A 125 -8.63 -11.32 -5.89
C TYR A 125 -9.15 -12.59 -5.21
N TYR A 126 -10.33 -12.52 -4.58
CA TYR A 126 -11.02 -13.66 -3.99
C TYR A 126 -11.54 -14.62 -5.06
N THR A 127 -12.14 -14.10 -6.13
CA THR A 127 -12.68 -14.90 -7.26
C THR A 127 -11.59 -15.66 -8.05
N TYR A 128 -10.32 -15.27 -7.95
CA TYR A 128 -9.20 -16.06 -8.49
C TYR A 128 -8.87 -17.31 -7.66
N LYS A 129 -9.44 -17.48 -6.45
CA LYS A 129 -9.29 -18.74 -5.69
C LYS A 129 -10.14 -19.88 -6.25
N SER A 130 -11.24 -19.62 -6.97
CA SER A 130 -12.05 -20.70 -7.57
C SER A 130 -11.49 -21.20 -8.92
N LEU A 131 -10.46 -20.53 -9.45
CA LEU A 131 -9.63 -21.01 -10.56
C LEU A 131 -8.29 -21.48 -10.00
N ASN A 132 -8.30 -22.68 -9.42
CA ASN A 132 -7.14 -23.48 -9.01
C ASN A 132 -5.79 -23.10 -9.67
N CYS A 133 -4.77 -22.88 -8.84
CA CYS A 133 -3.42 -23.40 -9.06
C CYS A 133 -2.61 -23.04 -10.32
N LEU A 134 -2.86 -21.95 -11.07
CA LEU A 134 -2.13 -21.75 -12.34
C LEU A 134 -0.96 -20.75 -12.34
N TYR A 135 -0.79 -19.88 -11.33
CA TYR A 135 0.43 -19.07 -11.24
C TYR A 135 0.93 -18.86 -9.80
N LYS A 136 2.19 -19.26 -9.58
CA LYS A 136 3.07 -19.00 -8.42
C LYS A 136 3.27 -17.50 -8.15
N ILE A 137 2.22 -16.72 -7.90
CA ILE A 137 2.41 -15.33 -7.47
C ILE A 137 2.82 -15.38 -6.01
N ASN A 138 4.10 -15.14 -5.74
CA ASN A 138 4.60 -15.02 -4.37
C ASN A 138 4.10 -13.69 -3.78
N ILE A 139 3.01 -13.75 -3.03
CA ILE A 139 2.35 -12.57 -2.44
C ILE A 139 3.27 -11.83 -1.49
N ASN A 140 4.15 -12.56 -0.80
CA ASN A 140 5.10 -11.94 0.11
C ASN A 140 6.13 -11.10 -0.65
N GLU A 141 6.67 -11.64 -1.76
CA GLU A 141 7.54 -10.87 -2.64
C GLU A 141 6.81 -9.66 -3.23
N LEU A 142 5.56 -9.83 -3.64
CA LEU A 142 4.74 -8.75 -4.19
C LEU A 142 4.53 -7.63 -3.15
N ALA A 143 4.23 -7.98 -1.90
CA ALA A 143 4.08 -7.01 -0.82
C ALA A 143 5.39 -6.22 -0.59
N ILE A 144 6.52 -6.92 -0.49
CA ILE A 144 7.83 -6.30 -0.27
C ILE A 144 8.26 -5.44 -1.46
N LEU A 145 8.02 -5.89 -2.69
CA LEU A 145 8.28 -5.12 -3.89
C LEU A 145 7.51 -3.79 -3.88
N ASN A 146 6.25 -3.80 -3.47
CA ASN A 146 5.47 -2.57 -3.38
C ASN A 146 5.98 -1.63 -2.27
N LEU A 147 6.43 -2.14 -1.12
CA LEU A 147 7.12 -1.31 -0.12
C LEU A 147 8.39 -0.66 -0.68
N TYR A 148 9.18 -1.42 -1.44
CA TYR A 148 10.38 -0.91 -2.09
C TYR A 148 10.06 0.19 -3.12
N ILE A 149 8.99 0.00 -3.90
CA ILE A 149 8.51 1.01 -4.84
C ILE A 149 8.10 2.27 -4.07
N ILE A 150 7.23 2.17 -3.07
CA ILE A 150 6.83 3.31 -2.23
C ILE A 150 8.05 4.05 -1.70
N LYS A 151 9.07 3.32 -1.23
CA LYS A 151 10.31 3.93 -0.75
C LYS A 151 11.06 4.70 -1.84
N LYS A 152 11.14 4.15 -3.06
CA LYS A 152 11.74 4.85 -4.21
C LYS A 152 10.95 6.08 -4.64
N LEU A 153 9.63 6.02 -4.53
CA LEU A 153 8.72 7.11 -4.89
C LEU A 153 8.86 8.34 -3.97
N GLN A 154 9.51 8.21 -2.82
CA GLN A 154 9.86 9.34 -1.93
C GLN A 154 11.09 10.14 -2.39
N SER A 155 11.75 9.74 -3.48
CA SER A 155 12.86 10.52 -4.05
C SER A 155 12.36 11.80 -4.74
N ARG A 156 13.26 12.75 -5.02
CA ARG A 156 12.95 13.98 -5.76
C ARG A 156 12.33 13.71 -7.14
N GLN A 157 12.70 12.60 -7.78
CA GLN A 157 12.14 12.17 -9.07
C GLN A 157 10.95 11.21 -8.90
N GLY A 158 10.38 11.13 -7.71
CA GLY A 158 9.38 10.15 -7.33
C GLY A 158 8.15 10.14 -8.22
N ILE A 159 7.65 11.32 -8.63
CA ILE A 159 6.48 11.40 -9.51
C ILE A 159 6.76 10.82 -10.90
N LEU A 160 7.96 11.03 -11.45
CA LEU A 160 8.37 10.44 -12.72
C LEU A 160 8.52 8.92 -12.60
N ILE A 161 9.05 8.44 -11.47
CA ILE A 161 9.13 7.00 -11.17
C ILE A 161 7.72 6.40 -11.04
N LEU A 162 6.77 7.11 -10.42
CA LEU A 162 5.38 6.65 -10.29
C LEU A 162 4.73 6.52 -11.67
N ILE A 163 4.85 7.54 -12.52
CA ILE A 163 4.31 7.50 -13.88
C ILE A 163 4.91 6.35 -14.68
N LYS A 164 6.25 6.17 -14.62
CA LYS A 164 6.94 5.05 -15.27
C LYS A 164 6.44 3.71 -14.76
N TYR A 165 6.35 3.53 -13.45
CA TYR A 165 5.86 2.30 -12.83
C TYR A 165 4.44 1.97 -13.27
N LEU A 166 3.54 2.96 -13.31
CA LEU A 166 2.15 2.74 -13.66
C LEU A 166 1.94 2.43 -15.15
N TYR A 167 2.76 2.99 -16.04
CA TYR A 167 2.59 2.87 -17.49
C TYR A 167 3.38 1.71 -18.14
N LEU A 168 4.57 1.37 -17.62
CA LEU A 168 5.42 0.26 -18.10
C LEU A 168 5.03 -1.05 -17.46
#